data_AF-A0A2M7MET5-F1
#
_entry.id   AF-A0A2M7MET5-F1
#
_cell.length_a   1.000
_cell.length_b   1.000
_cell.length_c   1.000
_cell.angle_alpha   90.00
_cell.angle_beta   90.00
_cell.angle_gamma   90.00
#
_symmetry.space_group_name_H-M   'P 1'
#
loop_
_entity.id
_entity.type
_entity.pdbx_description
1 polymer ?
#
loop_
_entity_poly.entity_id
_entity_poly.type
_entity_poly.pdbx_seq_one_letter_code
_entity_poly.pdbx_strand_id
1 'polypeptide(L)'
;MDFRNVIRNIYLNPRNFFLENLGVRQTIFKNTFWLAVAEGVSRFLKLILIIYVARILGATDYGKFNFALAFVALFGIFADLGVSQILTREFARENKKEKEFSTLLSLKLFLGLGTFLLILISSFFITPDPVIQKIIWILAIYTIISGFSGIIFAFFQARQKMEYQAMTKILEAILVT
;
A
#
# COMPACT_ATOMS: atom_id res chain seq x y z
N MET A 1 -21.23 23.10 -14.73
CA MET A 1 -20.26 22.68 -15.77
C MET A 1 -21.04 21.90 -16.82
N ASP A 2 -21.05 22.38 -18.06
CA ASP A 2 -21.97 21.94 -19.12
C ASP A 2 -21.63 20.54 -19.63
N PHE A 3 -22.57 19.60 -19.52
CA PHE A 3 -22.42 18.18 -19.85
C PHE A 3 -22.06 17.96 -21.33
N ARG A 4 -22.45 18.89 -22.21
CA ARG A 4 -22.10 18.87 -23.63
C ARG A 4 -20.61 19.07 -23.89
N ASN A 5 -19.93 19.86 -23.07
CA ASN A 5 -18.49 20.11 -23.22
C ASN A 5 -17.65 18.91 -22.77
N VAL A 6 -18.12 18.12 -21.80
CA VAL A 6 -17.45 16.88 -21.36
C VAL A 6 -17.48 15.83 -22.47
N ILE A 7 -18.63 15.62 -23.11
CA ILE A 7 -18.79 14.64 -24.21
C ILE A 7 -17.93 15.04 -25.41
N ARG A 8 -17.86 16.34 -25.73
CA ARG A 8 -17.02 16.84 -26.82
C ARG A 8 -15.52 16.65 -26.56
N ASN A 9 -15.07 16.80 -25.31
CA ASN A 9 -13.67 16.59 -24.95
C ASN A 9 -13.26 15.10 -24.95
N ILE A 10 -14.19 14.20 -24.64
CA ILE A 10 -13.98 12.73 -24.66
C ILE A 10 -13.69 12.22 -26.08
N TYR A 11 -14.40 12.73 -27.10
CA TYR A 11 -14.24 12.30 -28.49
C TYR A 11 -12.95 12.81 -29.15
N LEU A 12 -12.39 13.93 -28.68
CA LEU A 12 -11.23 14.58 -29.28
C LEU A 12 -9.90 14.15 -28.66
N ASN A 13 -9.89 13.66 -27.41
CA ASN A 13 -8.64 13.23 -26.76
C ASN A 13 -8.87 12.16 -25.66
N PRO A 14 -8.81 10.85 -25.98
CA PRO A 14 -9.12 9.77 -25.04
C PRO A 14 -8.15 9.71 -23.84
N ARG A 15 -6.94 10.28 -23.97
CA ARG A 15 -5.99 10.40 -22.85
C ARG A 15 -6.51 11.29 -21.72
N ASN A 16 -7.20 12.38 -22.03
CA ASN A 16 -7.70 13.31 -21.01
C ASN A 16 -8.81 12.69 -20.17
N PHE A 17 -9.55 11.71 -20.72
CA PHE A 17 -10.54 10.96 -19.94
C PHE A 17 -9.92 10.11 -18.83
N PHE A 18 -8.69 9.60 -19.00
CA PHE A 18 -8.03 8.78 -17.99
C PHE A 18 -7.08 9.57 -17.07
N LEU A 19 -6.75 10.81 -17.44
CA LEU A 19 -5.76 11.64 -16.73
C LEU A 19 -6.37 12.88 -16.07
N GLU A 20 -7.40 13.49 -16.66
CA GLU A 20 -8.03 14.70 -16.14
C GLU A 20 -9.34 14.41 -15.39
N ASN A 21 -9.65 15.28 -14.43
CA ASN A 21 -10.87 15.22 -13.64
C ASN A 21 -11.91 16.15 -14.28
N LEU A 22 -12.72 15.61 -15.21
CA LEU A 22 -13.65 16.39 -16.04
C LEU A 22 -15.05 16.48 -15.41
N GLY A 23 -15.46 15.49 -14.61
CA GLY A 23 -16.74 15.49 -13.91
C GLY A 23 -16.87 14.36 -12.91
N VAL A 24 -17.71 14.52 -11.88
CA VAL A 24 -17.79 13.62 -10.71
C VAL A 24 -17.96 12.14 -11.08
N ARG A 25 -18.91 11.81 -11.99
CA ARG A 25 -19.14 10.42 -12.43
C ARG A 25 -17.94 9.81 -13.16
N GLN A 26 -17.28 10.61 -14.01
CA GLN A 26 -16.10 10.19 -14.76
C GLN A 26 -14.89 10.01 -13.83
N THR A 27 -14.67 10.93 -12.88
CA THR A 27 -13.59 10.83 -11.90
C THR A 27 -13.72 9.59 -11.05
N ILE A 28 -14.93 9.25 -10.57
CA ILE A 28 -15.16 8.03 -9.80
C ILE A 28 -14.82 6.80 -10.65
N PHE A 29 -15.37 6.72 -11.87
CA PHE A 29 -15.11 5.59 -12.76
C PHE A 29 -13.62 5.41 -13.08
N LYS A 30 -12.94 6.49 -13.48
CA LYS A 30 -11.49 6.53 -13.75
C LYS A 30 -10.70 6.04 -12.54
N ASN A 31 -11.00 6.55 -11.35
CA ASN A 31 -10.26 6.24 -10.13
C ASN A 31 -10.46 4.78 -9.69
N THR A 32 -11.70 4.30 -9.75
CA THR A 32 -12.00 2.88 -9.49
C THR A 32 -11.31 1.98 -10.50
N PHE A 33 -11.32 2.34 -11.79
CA PHE A 33 -10.65 1.57 -12.84
C PHE A 33 -9.14 1.46 -12.60
N TRP A 34 -8.45 2.57 -12.36
CA TRP A 34 -7.01 2.56 -12.07
C TRP A 34 -6.64 1.74 -10.83
N LEU A 35 -7.40 1.87 -9.75
CA LEU A 35 -7.18 1.09 -8.54
C LEU A 35 -7.46 -0.40 -8.76
N ALA A 36 -8.51 -0.75 -9.50
CA ALA A 36 -8.85 -2.13 -9.82
C ALA A 36 -7.76 -2.80 -10.67
N VAL A 37 -7.27 -2.11 -11.71
CA VAL A 37 -6.17 -2.60 -12.54
C VAL A 37 -4.91 -2.79 -11.71
N ALA A 38 -4.54 -1.82 -10.87
CA ALA A 38 -3.38 -1.94 -10.01
C ALA A 38 -3.51 -3.11 -9.02
N GLU A 39 -4.66 -3.26 -8.37
CA GLU A 39 -4.91 -4.39 -7.45
C GLU A 39 -4.82 -5.73 -8.18
N GLY A 40 -5.43 -5.84 -9.36
CA GLY A 40 -5.41 -7.05 -10.17
C GLY A 40 -3.99 -7.45 -10.58
N VAL A 41 -3.23 -6.50 -11.15
CA VAL A 41 -1.84 -6.73 -11.58
C VAL A 41 -0.96 -7.08 -10.39
N SER A 42 -1.00 -6.30 -9.30
CA SER A 42 -0.17 -6.56 -8.12
C SER A 42 -0.48 -7.91 -7.47
N ARG A 43 -1.75 -8.31 -7.39
CA ARG A 43 -2.12 -9.64 -6.85
C ARG A 43 -1.68 -10.77 -7.78
N PHE A 44 -1.80 -10.58 -9.08
CA PHE A 44 -1.35 -11.57 -10.06
C PHE A 44 0.16 -11.80 -9.99
N LEU A 45 0.96 -10.72 -9.90
CA LEU A 45 2.41 -10.81 -9.70
C LEU A 45 2.77 -11.51 -8.39
N LYS A 46 2.11 -11.15 -7.28
CA LYS A 46 2.31 -11.81 -5.98
C LYS A 46 1.98 -13.31 -6.03
N LEU A 47 0.94 -13.70 -6.75
CA LEU A 47 0.58 -15.10 -6.94
C LEU A 47 1.70 -15.86 -7.66
N ILE A 48 2.23 -15.29 -8.75
CA ILE A 48 3.37 -15.88 -9.48
C ILE A 48 4.58 -16.03 -8.55
N LEU A 49 4.91 -15.00 -7.77
CA LEU A 49 6.00 -15.03 -6.80
C LEU A 49 5.83 -16.18 -5.81
N ILE A 50 4.65 -16.29 -5.19
CA ILE A 50 4.38 -17.32 -4.19
C ILE A 50 4.54 -18.73 -4.79
N ILE A 51 4.01 -18.97 -6.00
CA ILE A 51 4.17 -20.26 -6.68
C ILE A 51 5.66 -20.55 -6.97
N TYR A 52 6.41 -19.54 -7.42
CA TYR A 52 7.83 -19.68 -7.72
C TYR A 52 8.65 -19.99 -6.47
N VAL A 53 8.45 -19.24 -5.39
CA VAL A 53 9.08 -19.44 -4.08
C VAL A 53 8.75 -20.84 -3.55
N ALA A 54 7.49 -21.28 -3.60
CA ALA A 54 7.09 -22.61 -3.16
C ALA A 54 7.80 -23.74 -3.91
N ARG A 55 8.05 -23.56 -5.22
CA ARG A 55 8.78 -24.55 -6.03
C ARG A 55 10.28 -24.61 -5.72
N ILE A 56 10.91 -23.48 -5.38
CA ILE A 56 12.35 -23.43 -5.09
C ILE A 56 12.65 -23.89 -3.67
N LEU A 57 11.90 -23.42 -2.68
CA LEU A 57 12.16 -23.71 -1.27
C LEU A 57 11.73 -25.12 -0.87
N GLY A 58 10.81 -25.74 -1.62
CA GLY A 58 10.19 -27.00 -1.22
C GLY A 58 9.25 -26.83 -0.02
N ALA A 59 8.54 -27.90 0.36
CA ALA A 59 7.42 -27.82 1.30
C ALA A 59 7.84 -27.34 2.71
N THR A 60 9.01 -27.78 3.21
CA THR A 60 9.46 -27.49 4.57
C THR A 60 9.84 -26.02 4.75
N ASP A 61 10.70 -25.47 3.89
CA ASP A 61 11.15 -24.09 4.02
C ASP A 61 10.07 -23.09 3.58
N TYR A 62 9.21 -23.47 2.63
CA TYR A 62 8.01 -22.68 2.32
C TYR A 62 7.05 -22.59 3.52
N GLY A 63 6.89 -23.68 4.28
CA GLY A 63 6.11 -23.66 5.53
C GLY A 63 6.66 -22.68 6.56
N LYS A 64 7.98 -22.66 6.75
CA LYS A 64 8.67 -21.70 7.64
C LYS A 64 8.46 -20.25 7.18
N PHE A 65 8.63 -19.99 5.88
CA PHE A 65 8.41 -18.67 5.30
C PHE A 65 6.96 -18.21 5.49
N ASN A 66 5.98 -19.07 5.17
CA ASN A 66 4.57 -18.74 5.27
C ASN A 66 4.13 -18.53 6.72
N PHE A 67 4.69 -19.29 7.67
CA PHE A 67 4.48 -19.06 9.10
C PHE A 67 4.98 -17.67 9.53
N ALA A 68 6.22 -17.31 9.16
CA ALA A 68 6.78 -16.00 9.47
C ALA A 68 5.96 -14.85 8.84
N LEU A 69 5.51 -15.04 7.59
CA LEU A 69 4.67 -14.07 6.88
C LEU A 69 3.31 -13.89 7.56
N ALA A 70 2.63 -14.97 7.91
CA ALA A 70 1.36 -14.91 8.63
C ALA A 70 1.54 -14.24 10.01
N PHE A 71 2.62 -14.57 10.72
CA PHE A 71 2.94 -13.98 12.01
C PHE A 71 3.13 -12.46 11.93
N VAL A 72 3.97 -11.98 10.99
CA VAL A 72 4.20 -10.53 10.80
C VAL A 72 2.92 -9.83 10.33
N ALA A 73 2.11 -10.47 9.48
CA ALA A 73 0.87 -9.89 8.97
C ALA A 73 -0.14 -9.56 10.09
N LEU A 74 -0.18 -10.35 11.17
CA LEU A 74 -1.02 -10.05 12.35
C LEU A 74 -0.68 -8.70 12.98
N PHE A 75 0.60 -8.31 12.94
CA PHE A 75 1.06 -7.04 13.50
C PHE A 75 0.85 -5.84 12.57
N GLY A 76 0.56 -6.07 11.28
CA GLY A 76 0.36 -5.00 10.30
C GLY A 76 -0.76 -4.01 10.68
N ILE A 77 -1.77 -4.46 11.41
CA ILE A 77 -2.85 -3.60 11.91
C ILE A 77 -2.31 -2.52 12.86
N PHE A 78 -1.37 -2.88 13.74
CA PHE A 78 -0.77 -1.94 14.70
C PHE A 78 0.15 -0.91 14.02
N ALA A 79 0.73 -1.24 12.85
CA ALA A 79 1.62 -0.35 12.13
C ALA A 79 0.91 0.86 11.53
N ASP A 80 -0.38 0.72 11.16
CA ASP A 80 -1.12 1.80 10.51
C ASP A 80 -2.27 2.35 11.36
N LEU A 81 -2.98 1.53 12.17
CA LEU A 81 -4.13 1.94 13.03
C LEU A 81 -5.07 3.01 12.41
N GLY A 82 -5.27 2.98 11.08
CA GLY A 82 -6.08 3.95 10.35
C GLY A 82 -5.44 5.33 10.14
N VAL A 83 -4.19 5.56 10.53
CA VAL A 83 -3.45 6.81 10.31
C VAL A 83 -3.39 7.17 8.82
N SER A 84 -3.23 6.20 7.92
CA SER A 84 -3.29 6.46 6.48
C SER A 84 -4.62 7.05 6.00
N GLN A 85 -5.75 6.67 6.61
CA GLN A 85 -7.07 7.23 6.30
C GLN A 85 -7.19 8.67 6.82
N ILE A 86 -6.68 8.93 8.03
CA ILE A 86 -6.67 10.27 8.61
C ILE A 86 -5.78 11.20 7.77
N LEU A 87 -4.60 10.73 7.35
CA LEU A 87 -3.70 11.45 6.44
C LEU A 87 -4.37 11.77 5.11
N THR A 88 -5.11 10.83 4.52
CA THR A 88 -5.83 11.06 3.25
C THR A 88 -6.87 12.16 3.42
N ARG A 89 -7.63 12.15 4.52
CA ARG A 89 -8.62 13.17 4.82
C ARG A 89 -7.97 14.54 5.05
N GLU A 90 -6.85 14.57 5.75
CA GLU A 90 -6.15 15.82 6.06
C GLU A 90 -5.50 16.42 4.80
N PHE A 91 -4.90 15.60 3.94
CA PHE A 91 -4.39 16.03 2.65
C PHE A 91 -5.47 16.52 1.69
N ALA A 92 -6.72 16.08 1.85
CA ALA A 92 -7.85 16.52 1.03
C ALA A 92 -8.42 17.87 1.47
N ARG A 93 -8.08 18.36 2.67
CA ARG A 93 -8.50 19.67 3.16
C ARG A 93 -7.57 20.76 2.63
N GLU A 94 -8.14 21.87 2.16
CA GLU A 94 -7.38 23.02 1.64
C GLU A 94 -6.71 23.85 2.75
N ASN A 95 -7.18 23.72 4.00
CA ASN A 95 -6.64 24.48 5.13
C ASN A 95 -5.32 23.86 5.61
N LYS A 96 -4.21 24.45 5.16
CA LYS A 96 -2.83 24.13 5.56
C LYS A 96 -2.63 24.28 7.07
N LYS A 97 -2.89 23.23 7.84
CA LYS A 97 -2.38 23.10 9.20
C LYS A 97 -1.17 22.18 9.18
N GLU A 98 -0.01 22.74 8.82
CA GLU A 98 1.26 22.01 8.75
C GLU A 98 1.59 21.26 10.07
N LYS A 99 1.12 21.78 11.22
CA LYS A 99 1.21 21.10 12.51
C LYS A 99 0.48 19.75 12.56
N GLU A 100 -0.74 19.65 12.02
CA GLU A 100 -1.52 18.41 12.07
C GLU A 100 -0.85 17.30 11.23
N PHE A 101 -0.25 17.67 10.09
CA PHE A 101 0.54 16.74 9.28
C PHE A 101 1.78 16.23 10.01
N SER A 102 2.56 17.12 10.64
CA SER A 102 3.75 16.71 11.39
C SER A 102 3.40 15.77 12.55
N THR A 103 2.28 16.02 13.25
CA THR A 103 1.83 15.14 14.34
C THR A 103 1.41 13.76 13.82
N LEU A 104 0.68 13.69 12.70
CA LEU A 104 0.29 12.41 12.09
C LEU A 104 1.49 11.62 11.57
N LEU A 105 2.49 12.30 11.01
CA LEU A 105 3.74 11.68 10.56
C LEU A 105 4.53 11.10 11.76
N SER A 106 4.68 11.88 12.83
CA SER A 106 5.33 11.41 14.07
C SER A 106 4.57 10.25 14.70
N LEU A 107 3.24 10.28 14.69
CA LEU A 107 2.42 9.16 15.15
C LEU A 107 2.65 7.91 14.30
N LYS A 108 2.70 8.04 12.97
CA LYS A 108 2.97 6.90 12.08
C LYS A 108 4.37 6.31 12.29
N LEU A 109 5.38 7.16 12.49
CA LEU A 109 6.73 6.75 12.87
C LEU A 109 6.72 5.98 14.21
N PHE A 110 6.04 6.51 15.21
CA PHE A 110 5.93 5.89 16.53
C PHE A 110 5.22 4.53 16.46
N LEU A 111 4.12 4.43 15.72
CA LEU A 111 3.40 3.17 15.50
C LEU A 111 4.24 2.15 14.72
N GLY A 112 4.96 2.59 13.68
CA GLY A 112 5.86 1.73 12.92
C GLY A 112 6.99 1.16 13.79
N LEU A 113 7.65 2.01 14.58
CA LEU A 113 8.71 1.59 15.51
C LEU A 113 8.15 0.71 16.65
N GLY A 114 6.99 1.07 17.20
CA GLY A 114 6.32 0.27 18.22
C GLY A 114 5.97 -1.12 17.71
N THR A 115 5.43 -1.20 16.49
CA THR A 115 5.10 -2.48 15.85
C THR A 115 6.34 -3.30 15.57
N PHE A 116 7.45 -2.68 15.14
CA PHE A 116 8.72 -3.38 14.96
C PHE A 116 9.22 -4.02 16.25
N LEU A 117 9.26 -3.25 17.34
CA LEU A 117 9.70 -3.74 18.64
C LEU A 117 8.79 -4.86 19.15
N LEU A 118 7.48 -4.72 18.96
CA LEU A 118 6.51 -5.77 19.30
C LEU A 118 6.80 -7.06 18.53
N ILE A 119 7.01 -6.99 17.21
CA ILE A 119 7.35 -8.16 16.40
C ILE A 119 8.66 -8.80 16.88
N LEU A 120 9.70 -8.01 17.16
CA LEU A 120 10.98 -8.52 17.65
C LEU A 120 10.83 -9.25 18.98
N ILE A 121 10.16 -8.63 19.96
CA ILE A 121 9.95 -9.21 21.29
C ILE A 121 9.11 -10.49 21.15
N SER A 122 7.99 -10.43 20.43
CA SER A 122 7.12 -11.60 20.24
C SER A 122 7.80 -12.74 19.48
N SER A 123 8.73 -12.43 18.57
CA SER A 123 9.51 -13.43 17.84
C SER A 123 10.37 -14.30 18.77
N PHE A 124 10.86 -13.78 19.89
CA PHE A 124 11.63 -14.58 20.85
C PHE A 124 10.76 -15.56 21.64
N PHE A 125 9.48 -15.24 21.87
CA PHE A 125 8.57 -16.11 22.62
C PHE A 125 7.94 -17.21 21.76
N ILE A 126 7.73 -16.98 20.46
CA ILE A 126 6.95 -17.88 19.61
C ILE A 126 7.76 -19.09 19.10
N THR A 127 9.05 -18.92 18.83
CA THR A 127 9.85 -19.94 18.17
C THR A 127 11.35 -19.77 18.47
N PRO A 128 12.03 -20.85 18.90
CA PRO A 128 13.49 -20.85 19.09
C PRO A 128 14.28 -21.17 17.82
N ASP A 129 13.64 -21.55 16.70
CA ASP A 129 14.33 -21.82 15.43
C ASP A 129 14.96 -20.53 14.86
N PRO A 130 16.30 -20.44 14.75
CA PRO A 130 16.99 -19.24 14.30
C PRO A 130 16.71 -18.90 12.84
N VAL A 131 16.31 -19.86 12.00
CA VAL A 131 15.96 -19.60 10.59
C VAL A 131 14.65 -18.82 10.52
N ILE A 132 13.64 -19.23 11.27
CA ILE A 132 12.33 -18.57 11.30
C ILE A 132 12.47 -17.15 11.86
N GLN A 133 13.25 -16.96 12.93
CA GLN A 133 13.50 -15.64 13.49
C GLN A 133 14.13 -14.67 12.48
N LYS A 134 15.12 -15.13 11.70
CA LYS A 134 15.73 -14.30 10.64
C LYS A 134 14.70 -13.89 9.59
N ILE A 135 13.83 -14.80 9.17
CA ILE A 135 12.76 -14.50 8.21
C ILE A 135 11.79 -13.46 8.80
N ILE A 136 11.38 -13.62 10.06
CA ILE A 136 10.52 -12.66 10.76
C ILE A 136 11.17 -11.27 10.77
N TRP A 137 12.46 -11.15 11.09
CA TRP A 137 13.14 -9.86 11.14
C TRP A 137 13.22 -9.17 9.77
N ILE A 138 13.51 -9.92 8.71
CA ILE A 138 13.52 -9.41 7.34
C ILE A 138 12.12 -8.91 6.96
N LEU A 139 11.08 -9.70 7.25
CA LEU A 139 9.70 -9.33 6.95
C LEU A 139 9.19 -8.16 7.80
N ALA A 140 9.66 -8.02 9.04
CA ALA A 140 9.34 -6.89 9.91
C ALA A 140 9.89 -5.57 9.34
N ILE A 141 11.14 -5.58 8.87
CA ILE A 141 11.74 -4.42 8.20
C ILE A 141 10.96 -4.08 6.92
N TYR A 142 10.64 -5.09 6.10
CA TYR A 142 9.82 -4.91 4.91
C TYR A 142 8.45 -4.28 5.23
N THR A 143 7.79 -4.72 6.31
CA THR A 143 6.48 -4.21 6.74
C THR A 143 6.53 -2.73 7.13
N ILE A 144 7.61 -2.29 7.78
CA ILE A 144 7.78 -0.88 8.13
C ILE A 144 7.99 -0.04 6.89
N ILE A 145 8.92 -0.47 6.02
CA ILE A 145 9.25 0.25 4.77
C ILE A 145 7.99 0.39 3.90
N SER A 146 7.25 -0.70 3.71
CA SER A 146 5.97 -0.68 2.96
C SER A 146 4.89 0.16 3.64
N GLY A 147 4.88 0.24 4.97
CA GLY A 147 4.00 1.14 5.73
C GLY A 147 4.19 2.62 5.38
N PHE A 148 5.42 3.06 5.08
CA PHE A 148 5.70 4.44 4.65
C PHE A 148 5.13 4.74 3.27
N SER A 149 5.09 3.77 2.35
CA SER A 149 4.41 3.92 1.05
C SER A 149 2.95 4.35 1.21
N GLY A 150 2.30 3.98 2.32
CA GLY A 150 0.94 4.42 2.64
C GLY A 150 0.77 5.95 2.72
N ILE A 151 1.82 6.72 3.06
CA ILE A 151 1.77 8.19 3.06
C ILE A 151 1.68 8.72 1.63
N ILE A 152 2.47 8.15 0.72
CA ILE A 152 2.48 8.49 -0.70
C ILE A 152 1.11 8.17 -1.31
N PHE A 153 0.55 7.01 -0.97
CA PHE A 153 -0.80 6.63 -1.39
C PHE A 153 -1.86 7.57 -0.84
N ALA A 154 -1.80 7.94 0.44
CA ALA A 154 -2.72 8.92 1.03
C ALA A 154 -2.67 10.27 0.30
N PHE A 155 -1.48 10.72 -0.10
CA PHE A 155 -1.29 11.97 -0.83
C PHE A 155 -1.92 11.96 -2.23
N PHE A 156 -1.76 10.87 -3.00
CA PHE A 156 -2.38 10.73 -4.32
C PHE A 156 -3.89 10.52 -4.23
N GLN A 157 -4.32 9.74 -3.24
CA GLN A 157 -5.73 9.45 -2.98
C GLN A 157 -6.51 10.71 -2.62
N ALA A 158 -5.93 11.57 -1.78
CA ALA A 158 -6.49 12.87 -1.42
C ALA A 158 -6.74 13.79 -2.63
N ARG A 159 -5.88 13.72 -3.66
CA ARG A 159 -6.01 14.53 -4.89
C ARG A 159 -6.85 13.88 -5.98
N GLN A 160 -7.49 12.74 -5.72
CA GLN A 160 -8.25 11.99 -6.73
C GLN A 160 -7.39 11.64 -7.97
N LYS A 161 -6.08 11.42 -7.77
CA LYS A 161 -5.11 11.12 -8.82
C LYS A 161 -4.64 9.66 -8.71
N MET A 162 -5.58 8.72 -8.86
CA MET A 162 -5.31 7.30 -8.65
C MET A 162 -4.41 6.68 -9.71
N GLU A 163 -4.25 7.32 -10.86
CA GLU A 163 -3.32 6.89 -11.91
C GLU A 163 -1.87 6.80 -11.40
N TYR A 164 -1.44 7.75 -10.55
CA TYR A 164 -0.09 7.73 -9.96
C TYR A 164 0.00 6.70 -8.84
N GLN A 165 -1.04 6.58 -8.00
CA GLN A 165 -1.11 5.53 -6.98
C GLN A 165 -1.01 4.14 -7.60
N ALA A 166 -1.74 3.92 -8.71
CA ALA A 166 -1.72 2.68 -9.47
C ALA A 166 -0.31 2.37 -9.99
N MET A 167 0.36 3.36 -10.58
CA MET A 167 1.71 3.20 -11.09
C MET A 167 2.73 2.88 -9.99
N THR A 168 2.69 3.61 -8.86
CA THR A 168 3.56 3.32 -7.71
C THR A 168 3.33 1.91 -7.17
N LYS A 169 2.07 1.47 -7.10
CA LYS A 169 1.73 0.14 -6.60
C LYS A 169 2.17 -0.99 -7.54
N ILE A 170 2.06 -0.78 -8.85
CA ILE A 170 2.58 -1.73 -9.85
C ILE A 170 4.11 -1.79 -9.79
N LEU A 171 4.78 -0.63 -9.68
CA LEU A 171 6.23 -0.57 -9.52
C LEU A 171 6.70 -1.30 -8.26
N GLU A 172 6.02 -1.08 -7.12
CA GLU A 172 6.30 -1.81 -5.88
C GLU A 172 6.12 -3.32 -6.06
N ALA A 173 5.05 -3.75 -6.73
CA ALA A 173 4.81 -5.16 -6.99
C ALA A 173 5.90 -5.78 -7.89
N ILE A 174 6.39 -5.06 -8.89
CA ILE A 174 7.48 -5.52 -9.77
C ILE A 174 8.82 -5.54 -9.04
N LEU A 175 9.10 -4.59 -8.14
CA LEU A 175 10.34 -4.58 -7.37
C LEU A 175 10.41 -5.71 -6.34
N VAL A 176 9.24 -6.12 -5.81
CA VAL A 176 9.13 -7.18 -4.80
C VAL A 176 9.04 -8.58 -5.43
N THR A 177 8.50 -8.69 -6.64
CA THR A 177 8.31 -9.96 -7.37
C THR A 177 9.56 -10.33 -8.16
#